data_AF-A0A812RKD2-F1
#
_entry.id   AF-A0A812RKD2-F1
#
_cell.length_a   1.000
_cell.length_b   1.000
_cell.length_c   1.000
_cell.angle_alpha   90.00
_cell.angle_beta   90.00
_cell.angle_gamma   90.00
#
_symmetry.space_group_name_H-M   'P 1'
#
loop_
_entity.id
_entity.type
_entity.pdbx_description
1 polymer ?
#
loop_
_entity_poly.entity_id
_entity_poly.type
_entity_poly.pdbx_seq_one_letter_code
_entity_poly.pdbx_strand_id
1 'polypeptide(L)'
;MRYLGDSQTSLTAKQDKTEWGFNVGAFGGLRLSLAEEPKPALGIASKSAIEAATAESARRYDVVVLGATGFTGRLMVEHLDALVCSQKDPSKGRKWAIAGRNMQRLRALCSSCRSSPDALAADSDASLEEVASQCTVLIAAAGPYAQCGELAIRACVKSRTHYVDVSGESVWMHEMIQRYHAEAKQRGVLLVQAAAQVCAIDDLNCYLLAQKLGPLKQFREYFFSVGGTTGGTFATSAASMKEMTEEKLRVFQDPFSLGGPSRAPKPEEHDCKEALQDPNYSSLWQQPAYNGHTGGRILRRSRQLFEEASPGSYGDFPVVIRDAATSKRAAEQALKAMAPIESPEQAQVAAQMMQQQVAQGQMPKPGEGPPPETRALFYSEVFALGEGEDGRWAHVHYTGPEAYEVTAMAAVTGALVIVEEQEAIQPAKRGGIVTPAFAFHGTSYVQRLEANAFAAKAGRKMSFKVVEGKPTEDSLKDAITRKTKSAVQGQADMSAGKLWAWA
;
A
#
# COMPACT_ATOMS: atom_id res chain seq x y z
N MET A 1 37.94 62.07 -34.41
CA MET A 1 37.83 61.90 -35.87
C MET A 1 36.67 60.92 -36.09
N ARG A 2 35.50 61.36 -36.61
CA ARG A 2 35.09 61.32 -38.05
C ARG A 2 35.03 59.87 -38.58
N TYR A 3 33.94 59.30 -39.13
CA TYR A 3 32.59 59.75 -39.59
C TYR A 3 31.50 58.83 -38.96
N LEU A 4 30.27 59.25 -38.57
CA LEU A 4 29.11 59.88 -39.25
C LEU A 4 28.24 58.93 -40.12
N GLY A 5 26.92 58.97 -39.91
CA GLY A 5 25.91 58.19 -40.64
C GLY A 5 24.51 58.24 -40.00
N ASP A 6 23.84 59.40 -40.08
CA ASP A 6 22.50 59.63 -39.50
C ASP A 6 21.34 59.03 -40.31
N SER A 7 20.21 58.77 -39.65
CA SER A 7 18.94 59.35 -40.11
C SER A 7 17.94 59.49 -38.95
N GLN A 8 17.33 60.68 -38.84
CA GLN A 8 16.23 60.99 -37.93
C GLN A 8 14.89 60.87 -38.66
N THR A 9 13.81 60.65 -37.91
CA THR A 9 12.56 61.42 -38.10
C THR A 9 11.73 61.38 -36.83
N SER A 10 10.85 62.37 -36.64
CA SER A 10 10.37 62.82 -35.34
C SER A 10 8.88 63.24 -35.35
N LEU A 11 8.36 63.61 -34.17
CA LEU A 11 7.04 64.27 -33.93
C LEU A 11 5.82 63.31 -34.03
N THR A 12 4.72 63.45 -33.28
CA THR A 12 4.36 64.38 -32.17
C THR A 12 3.25 63.76 -31.31
N ALA A 13 3.10 64.21 -30.07
CA ALA A 13 1.96 63.87 -29.21
C ALA A 13 0.69 64.69 -29.57
N LYS A 14 -0.49 64.14 -29.26
CA LYS A 14 -1.70 64.92 -28.95
C LYS A 14 -2.55 64.21 -27.89
N GLN A 15 -2.96 64.97 -26.88
CA GLN A 15 -4.06 64.62 -25.99
C GLN A 15 -5.39 64.82 -26.71
N ASP A 16 -6.43 64.13 -26.27
CA ASP A 16 -7.77 64.70 -26.28
C ASP A 16 -8.51 64.35 -24.98
N LYS A 17 -9.28 65.32 -24.48
CA LYS A 17 -10.16 65.22 -23.31
C LYS A 17 -11.57 65.55 -23.78
N THR A 18 -12.58 64.86 -23.24
CA THR A 18 -13.97 65.33 -23.28
C THR A 18 -14.68 65.06 -21.95
N GLU A 19 -15.11 66.15 -21.30
CA GLU A 19 -16.10 66.19 -20.21
C GLU A 19 -17.51 66.00 -20.84
N TRP A 20 -18.65 65.77 -20.16
CA TRP A 20 -19.20 66.08 -18.81
C TRP A 20 -20.06 64.87 -18.33
N GLY A 21 -20.63 64.76 -17.11
CA GLY A 21 -20.70 65.63 -15.93
C GLY A 21 -21.78 65.15 -14.92
N PHE A 22 -22.41 66.08 -14.20
CA PHE A 22 -23.57 65.94 -13.28
C PHE A 22 -23.50 65.06 -12.01
N ASN A 23 -23.10 65.75 -10.93
CA ASN A 23 -23.88 65.97 -9.69
C ASN A 23 -23.95 64.92 -8.57
N VAL A 24 -24.00 65.45 -7.35
CA VAL A 24 -23.92 64.73 -6.07
C VAL A 24 -25.30 64.33 -5.51
N GLY A 25 -25.37 63.14 -4.90
CA GLY A 25 -26.48 62.70 -4.06
C GLY A 25 -25.94 61.81 -2.94
N ALA A 26 -26.16 62.21 -1.68
CA ALA A 26 -25.55 61.56 -0.52
C ALA A 26 -26.40 60.43 0.06
N PHE A 27 -25.81 59.24 0.19
CA PHE A 27 -26.06 58.17 1.19
C PHE A 27 -24.82 57.24 1.08
N GLY A 28 -24.19 56.70 2.12
CA GLY A 28 -24.63 56.47 3.49
C GLY A 28 -24.48 54.99 3.81
N GLY A 29 -23.27 54.54 4.20
CA GLY A 29 -23.03 53.19 4.73
C GLY A 29 -21.98 52.34 3.99
N LEU A 30 -21.24 51.55 4.77
CA LEU A 30 -20.28 50.49 4.40
C LEU A 30 -19.19 50.84 3.37
N ARG A 31 -18.00 51.20 3.89
CA ARG A 31 -16.74 51.03 3.19
C ARG A 31 -16.15 49.66 3.56
N LEU A 32 -16.24 48.69 2.64
CA LEU A 32 -15.44 47.46 2.72
C LEU A 32 -13.96 47.84 2.74
N SER A 33 -13.22 47.40 3.76
CA SER A 33 -11.76 47.48 3.73
C SER A 33 -11.24 46.40 2.78
N LEU A 34 -10.82 46.81 1.58
CA LEU A 34 -9.92 46.00 0.76
C LEU A 34 -8.61 45.86 1.53
N ALA A 35 -8.41 44.72 2.17
CA ALA A 35 -7.11 44.36 2.72
C ALA A 35 -6.15 44.17 1.55
N GLU A 36 -5.00 44.84 1.58
CA GLU A 36 -3.94 44.60 0.60
C GLU A 36 -3.45 43.15 0.74
N GLU A 37 -3.42 42.41 -0.36
CA GLU A 37 -2.82 41.07 -0.35
C GLU A 37 -1.33 41.18 -0.02
N PRO A 38 -0.82 40.42 0.98
CA PRO A 38 0.60 40.41 1.26
C PRO A 38 1.34 39.75 0.10
N LYS A 39 2.19 40.52 -0.60
CA LYS A 39 3.11 39.98 -1.60
C LYS A 39 3.87 38.79 -1.00
N PRO A 40 4.00 37.65 -1.71
CA PRO A 40 4.74 36.52 -1.20
C PRO A 40 6.20 36.93 -1.00
N ALA A 41 6.67 36.86 0.24
CA ALA A 41 8.08 36.99 0.53
C ALA A 41 8.81 35.81 -0.13
N LEU A 42 9.69 36.10 -1.10
CA LEU A 42 10.65 35.10 -1.58
C LEU A 42 11.63 34.79 -0.45
N GLY A 43 11.26 33.81 0.38
CA GLY A 43 12.16 33.21 1.34
C GLY A 43 13.31 32.53 0.59
N ILE A 44 14.55 32.93 0.89
CA ILE A 44 15.73 32.22 0.40
C ILE A 44 15.68 30.81 1.01
N ALA A 45 15.53 29.79 0.16
CA ALA A 45 15.53 28.41 0.62
C ALA A 45 16.83 28.10 1.39
N SER A 46 16.72 27.38 2.51
CA SER A 46 17.89 27.05 3.30
C SER A 46 18.88 26.20 2.48
N LYS A 47 20.18 26.29 2.79
CA LYS A 47 21.22 25.51 2.10
C LYS A 47 20.88 24.01 2.07
N SER A 48 20.31 23.48 3.15
CA SER A 48 19.87 22.08 3.24
C SER A 48 18.65 21.75 2.37
N ALA A 49 17.73 22.69 2.13
CA ALA A 49 16.61 22.51 1.20
C ALA A 49 17.08 22.57 -0.26
N ILE A 50 18.04 23.45 -0.57
CA ILE A 50 18.68 23.51 -1.90
C ILE A 50 19.49 22.23 -2.16
N GLU A 51 20.31 21.78 -1.20
CA GLU A 51 21.06 20.53 -1.30
C GLU A 51 20.13 19.31 -1.45
N ALA A 52 19.00 19.26 -0.72
CA ALA A 52 18.01 18.21 -0.88
C ALA A 52 17.35 18.21 -2.28
N ALA A 53 16.87 19.37 -2.75
CA ALA A 53 16.24 19.49 -4.07
C ALA A 53 17.21 19.18 -5.22
N THR A 54 18.48 19.60 -5.11
CA THR A 54 19.51 19.23 -6.10
C THR A 54 19.82 17.73 -6.08
N ALA A 55 19.86 17.08 -4.93
CA ALA A 55 20.03 15.63 -4.81
C ALA A 55 18.82 14.84 -5.34
N GLU A 56 17.61 15.35 -5.17
CA GLU A 56 16.37 14.78 -5.72
C GLU A 56 16.38 14.84 -7.26
N SER A 57 16.85 15.95 -7.85
CA SER A 57 17.06 16.08 -9.31
C SER A 57 18.21 15.23 -9.88
N ALA A 58 19.01 14.60 -9.02
CA ALA A 58 20.23 13.85 -9.39
C ALA A 58 20.11 12.33 -9.24
N ARG A 59 18.94 11.79 -8.85
CA ARG A 59 18.74 10.33 -8.78
C ARG A 59 18.82 9.70 -10.18
N ARG A 60 19.45 8.52 -10.28
CA ARG A 60 19.58 7.79 -11.55
C ARG A 60 18.27 7.12 -11.95
N TYR A 61 17.49 6.67 -10.97
CA TYR A 61 16.25 5.92 -11.17
C TYR A 61 15.08 6.53 -10.40
N ASP A 62 13.91 6.52 -11.02
CA ASP A 62 12.64 6.84 -10.37
C ASP A 62 12.27 5.73 -9.38
N VAL A 63 12.38 4.46 -9.82
CA VAL A 63 11.97 3.27 -9.07
C VAL A 63 13.03 2.17 -9.17
N VAL A 64 13.32 1.50 -8.05
CA VAL A 64 14.10 0.26 -8.03
C VAL A 64 13.31 -0.86 -7.33
N VAL A 65 13.28 -2.06 -7.91
CA VAL A 65 12.62 -3.23 -7.32
C VAL A 65 13.64 -4.16 -6.67
N LEU A 66 13.75 -4.12 -5.34
CA LEU A 66 14.57 -5.03 -4.54
C LEU A 66 13.84 -6.37 -4.31
N GLY A 67 14.53 -7.48 -4.59
CA GLY A 67 13.93 -8.80 -4.54
C GLY A 67 13.24 -9.22 -5.85
N ALA A 68 13.54 -8.52 -6.95
CA ALA A 68 12.97 -8.71 -8.28
C ALA A 68 12.95 -10.17 -8.79
N THR A 69 13.88 -11.03 -8.34
CA THR A 69 13.92 -12.46 -8.73
C THR A 69 13.04 -13.37 -7.88
N GLY A 70 12.37 -12.87 -6.84
CA GLY A 70 11.35 -13.58 -6.07
C GLY A 70 10.01 -13.69 -6.83
N PHE A 71 9.02 -14.42 -6.31
CA PHE A 71 7.74 -14.58 -7.01
C PHE A 71 7.01 -13.22 -7.18
N THR A 72 6.71 -12.55 -6.07
CA THR A 72 6.07 -11.22 -6.05
C THR A 72 6.90 -10.17 -6.77
N GLY A 73 8.23 -10.20 -6.58
CA GLY A 73 9.16 -9.30 -7.28
C GLY A 73 9.09 -9.42 -8.79
N ARG A 74 8.99 -10.64 -9.36
CA ARG A 74 8.85 -10.83 -10.81
C ARG A 74 7.52 -10.27 -11.33
N LEU A 75 6.43 -10.36 -10.57
CA LEU A 75 5.14 -9.77 -10.94
C LEU A 75 5.18 -8.22 -10.90
N MET A 76 5.89 -7.63 -9.94
CA MET A 76 6.13 -6.17 -9.92
C MET A 76 6.94 -5.71 -11.14
N VAL A 77 8.00 -6.46 -11.50
CA VAL A 77 8.82 -6.20 -12.69
C VAL A 77 7.99 -6.32 -13.97
N GLU A 78 7.18 -7.37 -14.10
CA GLU A 78 6.26 -7.58 -15.23
C GLU A 78 5.25 -6.43 -15.37
N HIS A 79 4.68 -5.97 -14.24
CA HIS A 79 3.72 -4.88 -14.25
C HIS A 79 4.37 -3.53 -14.57
N LEU A 80 5.54 -3.24 -13.97
CA LEU A 80 6.27 -2.00 -14.20
C LEU A 80 6.79 -1.91 -15.66
N ASP A 81 7.33 -3.00 -16.22
CA ASP A 81 7.71 -3.06 -17.65
C ASP A 81 6.52 -2.73 -18.55
N ALA A 82 5.33 -3.26 -18.24
CA ALA A 82 4.13 -2.96 -19.00
C ALA A 82 3.66 -1.50 -18.88
N LEU A 83 3.77 -0.89 -17.71
CA LEU A 83 3.43 0.53 -17.51
C LEU A 83 4.45 1.47 -18.17
N VAL A 84 5.74 1.13 -18.19
CA VAL A 84 6.79 1.90 -18.88
C VAL A 84 6.61 1.78 -20.40
N CYS A 85 6.46 0.57 -20.93
CA CYS A 85 6.28 0.34 -22.37
C CYS A 85 4.95 0.84 -22.96
N SER A 86 3.96 1.18 -22.12
CA SER A 86 2.69 1.77 -22.56
C SER A 86 2.64 3.30 -22.48
N GLN A 87 3.71 3.96 -22.03
CA GLN A 87 3.80 5.42 -22.07
C GLN A 87 3.81 5.92 -23.52
N LYS A 88 2.90 6.85 -23.84
CA LYS A 88 2.77 7.46 -25.18
C LYS A 88 3.93 8.41 -25.54
N ASP A 89 4.71 8.84 -24.56
CA ASP A 89 5.83 9.78 -24.72
C ASP A 89 7.12 9.12 -24.21
N PRO A 90 7.91 8.50 -25.11
CA PRO A 90 9.18 7.87 -24.75
C PRO A 90 10.23 8.84 -24.19
N SER A 91 10.10 10.15 -24.44
CA SER A 91 11.03 11.14 -23.87
C SER A 91 10.82 11.36 -22.37
N LYS A 92 9.68 10.90 -21.84
CA LYS A 92 9.36 10.79 -20.41
C LYS A 92 9.43 9.34 -19.91
N GLY A 93 10.20 8.49 -20.59
CA GLY A 93 10.42 7.10 -20.20
C GLY A 93 11.05 7.04 -18.81
N ARG A 94 10.35 6.41 -17.86
CA ARG A 94 10.82 6.29 -16.47
C ARG A 94 12.09 5.46 -16.40
N LYS A 95 13.08 5.94 -15.65
CA LYS A 95 14.33 5.22 -15.41
C LYS A 95 14.11 4.28 -14.23
N TRP A 96 14.30 2.98 -14.46
CA TRP A 96 14.09 2.00 -13.40
C TRP A 96 15.13 0.87 -13.46
N ALA A 97 15.33 0.22 -12.32
CA ALA A 97 16.26 -0.90 -12.21
C ALA A 97 15.68 -2.01 -11.32
N ILE A 98 16.30 -3.18 -11.40
CA ILE A 98 16.00 -4.32 -10.55
C ILE A 98 17.21 -4.67 -9.69
N ALA A 99 16.99 -4.98 -8.41
CA ALA A 99 18.04 -5.19 -7.42
C ALA A 99 17.91 -6.54 -6.69
N GLY A 100 19.05 -7.14 -6.34
CA GLY A 100 19.10 -8.37 -5.57
C GLY A 100 20.46 -9.06 -5.52
N ARG A 101 20.50 -10.21 -4.86
CA ARG A 101 21.73 -10.97 -4.55
C ARG A 101 22.33 -11.78 -5.70
N ASN A 102 21.55 -12.04 -6.76
CA ASN A 102 21.97 -12.95 -7.84
C ASN A 102 21.96 -12.21 -9.19
N MET A 103 23.12 -11.65 -9.56
CA MET A 103 23.29 -10.89 -10.80
C MET A 103 23.03 -11.70 -12.07
N GLN A 104 23.23 -13.03 -12.06
CA GLN A 104 22.91 -13.87 -13.22
C GLN A 104 21.40 -13.94 -13.46
N ARG A 105 20.61 -14.18 -12.40
CA ARG A 105 19.14 -14.19 -12.46
C ARG A 105 18.56 -12.81 -12.76
N LEU A 106 19.16 -11.73 -12.24
CA LEU A 106 18.76 -10.36 -12.56
C LEU A 106 18.97 -10.06 -14.05
N ARG A 107 20.16 -10.35 -14.60
CA ARG A 107 20.43 -10.13 -16.05
C ARG A 107 19.48 -10.92 -16.94
N ALA A 108 19.19 -12.18 -16.61
CA ALA A 108 18.19 -12.97 -17.34
C ALA A 108 16.78 -12.34 -17.30
N LEU A 109 16.37 -11.80 -16.14
CA LEU A 109 15.10 -11.09 -16.00
C LEU A 109 15.10 -9.77 -16.81
N CYS A 110 16.18 -8.99 -16.79
CA CYS A 110 16.32 -7.78 -17.62
C CYS A 110 16.13 -8.09 -19.10
N SER A 111 16.78 -9.14 -19.61
CA SER A 111 16.66 -9.58 -21.01
C SER A 111 15.26 -10.07 -21.41
N SER A 112 14.39 -10.38 -20.44
CA SER A 112 12.99 -10.73 -20.69
C SER A 112 12.04 -9.53 -20.66
N CYS A 113 12.49 -8.38 -20.14
CA CYS A 113 11.71 -7.14 -20.07
C CYS A 113 11.86 -6.32 -21.37
N ARG A 114 10.76 -5.77 -21.88
CA ARG A 114 10.79 -5.00 -23.14
C ARG A 114 11.50 -3.65 -22.99
N SER A 115 11.42 -3.04 -21.82
CA SER A 115 12.12 -1.80 -21.48
C SER A 115 13.59 -1.97 -21.11
N SER A 116 14.09 -3.21 -20.97
CA SER A 116 15.49 -3.53 -20.65
C SER A 116 16.07 -2.73 -19.46
N PRO A 117 15.51 -2.90 -18.23
CA PRO A 117 15.97 -2.17 -17.04
C PRO A 117 17.41 -2.51 -16.66
N ASP A 118 18.04 -1.61 -15.90
CA ASP A 118 19.35 -1.85 -15.31
C ASP A 118 19.29 -2.92 -14.19
N ALA A 119 20.39 -3.65 -13.97
CA ALA A 119 20.53 -4.64 -12.90
C ALA A 119 21.54 -4.16 -11.84
N LEU A 120 21.13 -4.14 -10.58
CA LEU A 120 21.94 -3.71 -9.43
C LEU A 120 22.19 -4.85 -8.44
N ALA A 121 23.41 -4.93 -7.93
CA ALA A 121 23.74 -5.85 -6.85
C ALA A 121 23.17 -5.32 -5.53
N ALA A 122 22.57 -6.22 -4.74
CA ALA A 122 22.08 -5.93 -3.39
C ALA A 122 22.29 -7.16 -2.50
N ASP A 123 23.52 -7.36 -2.04
CA ASP A 123 24.01 -8.53 -1.29
C ASP A 123 24.68 -8.20 0.05
N SER A 124 24.84 -6.92 0.33
CA SER A 124 25.57 -6.37 1.48
C SER A 124 25.02 -4.99 1.85
N ASP A 125 25.22 -4.56 3.09
CA ASP A 125 24.81 -3.24 3.60
C ASP A 125 25.27 -2.10 2.67
N ALA A 126 26.53 -2.13 2.23
CA ALA A 126 27.09 -1.14 1.31
C ALA A 126 26.38 -1.12 -0.05
N SER A 127 26.07 -2.29 -0.62
CA SER A 127 25.32 -2.37 -1.89
C SER A 127 23.87 -1.90 -1.75
N LEU A 128 23.22 -2.09 -0.59
CA LEU A 128 21.88 -1.59 -0.32
C LEU A 128 21.85 -0.07 -0.14
N GLU A 129 22.86 0.50 0.52
CA GLU A 129 23.02 1.96 0.61
C GLU A 129 23.26 2.59 -0.77
N GLU A 130 24.08 1.96 -1.61
CA GLU A 130 24.33 2.38 -2.99
C GLU A 130 23.06 2.30 -3.86
N VAL A 131 22.30 1.20 -3.75
CA VAL A 131 21.00 1.06 -4.45
C VAL A 131 20.02 2.14 -4.00
N ALA A 132 19.89 2.39 -2.69
CA ALA A 132 19.00 3.43 -2.18
C ALA A 132 19.46 4.82 -2.61
N SER A 133 20.76 5.11 -2.63
CA SER A 133 21.30 6.42 -3.03
C SER A 133 20.99 6.76 -4.50
N GLN A 134 20.89 5.75 -5.38
CA GLN A 134 20.62 5.93 -6.80
C GLN A 134 19.15 6.14 -7.17
N CYS A 135 18.19 5.96 -6.26
CA CYS A 135 16.75 6.03 -6.60
C CYS A 135 15.90 7.00 -5.77
N THR A 136 14.75 7.39 -6.32
CA THR A 136 13.71 8.15 -5.63
C THR A 136 12.86 7.23 -4.74
N VAL A 137 12.47 6.06 -5.26
CA VAL A 137 11.70 5.04 -4.52
C VAL A 137 12.34 3.65 -4.63
N LEU A 138 12.48 2.98 -3.49
CA LEU A 138 12.83 1.57 -3.40
C LEU A 138 11.59 0.74 -3.07
N ILE A 139 11.15 -0.11 -4.00
CA ILE A 139 10.15 -1.15 -3.72
C ILE A 139 10.86 -2.37 -3.14
N ALA A 140 10.50 -2.80 -1.95
CA ALA A 140 10.98 -4.04 -1.34
C ALA A 140 9.97 -5.18 -1.54
N ALA A 141 10.47 -6.28 -2.10
CA ALA A 141 9.78 -7.58 -2.21
C ALA A 141 10.71 -8.74 -1.81
N ALA A 142 11.64 -8.47 -0.88
CA ALA A 142 12.70 -9.36 -0.46
C ALA A 142 12.48 -9.86 0.99
N GLY A 143 11.54 -10.78 1.18
CA GLY A 143 11.35 -11.46 2.46
C GLY A 143 12.32 -12.65 2.69
N PRO A 144 12.45 -13.16 3.93
CA PRO A 144 11.75 -12.74 5.14
C PRO A 144 12.21 -11.37 5.69
N TYR A 145 11.26 -10.48 5.98
CA TYR A 145 11.57 -9.10 6.38
C TYR A 145 12.21 -9.03 7.76
N ALA A 146 11.82 -9.89 8.70
CA ALA A 146 12.47 -10.03 10.01
C ALA A 146 14.00 -10.27 9.91
N GLN A 147 14.48 -10.85 8.81
CA GLN A 147 15.89 -11.24 8.64
C GLN A 147 16.73 -10.24 7.84
N CYS A 148 16.12 -9.48 6.92
CA CYS A 148 16.86 -8.55 6.05
C CYS A 148 16.16 -7.23 5.71
N GLY A 149 14.89 -7.05 6.09
CA GLY A 149 14.09 -5.87 5.74
C GLY A 149 14.58 -4.56 6.38
N GLU A 150 15.16 -4.64 7.59
CA GLU A 150 15.72 -3.48 8.29
C GLU A 150 16.84 -2.79 7.49
N LEU A 151 17.68 -3.56 6.80
CA LEU A 151 18.82 -3.03 6.05
C LEU A 151 18.36 -2.08 4.93
N ALA A 152 17.25 -2.42 4.26
CA ALA A 152 16.65 -1.58 3.23
C ALA A 152 16.02 -0.30 3.82
N ILE A 153 15.28 -0.41 4.93
CA ILE A 153 14.71 0.77 5.62
C ILE A 153 15.82 1.72 6.08
N ARG A 154 16.87 1.20 6.74
CA ARG A 154 18.01 1.98 7.22
C ARG A 154 18.74 2.68 6.08
N ALA A 155 18.97 1.98 4.96
CA ALA A 155 19.55 2.57 3.74
C ALA A 155 18.67 3.69 3.18
N CYS A 156 17.35 3.50 3.10
CA CYS A 156 16.40 4.50 2.63
C CYS A 156 16.37 5.76 3.52
N VAL A 157 16.31 5.60 4.85
CA VAL A 157 16.34 6.73 5.81
C VAL A 157 17.64 7.52 5.69
N LYS A 158 18.78 6.83 5.62
CA LYS A 158 20.12 7.44 5.46
C LYS A 158 20.22 8.23 4.14
N SER A 159 19.76 7.63 3.04
CA SER A 159 19.86 8.18 1.68
C SER A 159 18.77 9.19 1.33
N ARG A 160 17.79 9.45 2.22
CA ARG A 160 16.54 10.19 1.93
C ARG A 160 15.81 9.64 0.69
N THR A 161 15.60 8.34 0.67
CA THR A 161 14.96 7.61 -0.42
C THR A 161 13.63 7.07 0.08
N HIS A 162 12.56 7.25 -0.69
CA HIS A 162 11.25 6.72 -0.31
C HIS A 162 11.21 5.19 -0.44
N TYR A 163 10.30 4.56 0.28
CA TYR A 163 10.23 3.11 0.37
C TYR A 163 8.79 2.64 0.30
N VAL A 164 8.58 1.50 -0.37
CA VAL A 164 7.29 0.79 -0.43
C VAL A 164 7.56 -0.70 -0.22
N ASP A 165 6.89 -1.35 0.72
CA ASP A 165 6.97 -2.81 0.88
C ASP A 165 5.64 -3.54 0.80
N VAL A 166 5.74 -4.87 0.75
CA VAL A 166 4.62 -5.81 0.74
C VAL A 166 4.69 -6.79 1.92
N SER A 167 5.26 -6.33 3.04
CA SER A 167 5.41 -7.16 4.24
C SER A 167 4.05 -7.45 4.87
N GLY A 168 3.95 -8.62 5.52
CA GLY A 168 2.83 -8.99 6.41
C GLY A 168 3.29 -9.25 7.85
N GLU A 169 4.56 -9.01 8.16
CA GLU A 169 5.25 -9.43 9.38
C GLU A 169 5.05 -8.40 10.51
N SER A 170 3.92 -8.51 11.24
CA SER A 170 3.48 -7.53 12.26
C SER A 170 4.53 -7.20 13.32
N VAL A 171 5.25 -8.20 13.85
CA VAL A 171 6.32 -7.98 14.84
C VAL A 171 7.47 -7.17 14.25
N TRP A 172 7.88 -7.47 13.01
CA TRP A 172 8.92 -6.69 12.33
C TRP A 172 8.47 -5.26 12.04
N MET A 173 7.22 -5.06 11.58
CA MET A 173 6.65 -3.72 11.39
C MET A 173 6.67 -2.90 12.68
N HIS A 174 6.28 -3.51 13.82
CA HIS A 174 6.35 -2.86 15.14
C HIS A 174 7.78 -2.40 15.46
N GLU A 175 8.76 -3.31 15.35
CA GLU A 175 10.17 -2.98 15.59
C GLU A 175 10.67 -1.85 14.67
N MET A 176 10.28 -1.85 13.39
CA MET A 176 10.66 -0.79 12.47
C MET A 176 10.00 0.55 12.80
N ILE A 177 8.71 0.56 13.18
CA ILE A 177 7.99 1.77 13.63
C ILE A 177 8.72 2.39 14.83
N GLN A 178 9.07 1.60 15.84
CA GLN A 178 9.78 2.10 17.04
C GLN A 178 11.16 2.68 16.70
N ARG A 179 11.92 2.04 15.80
CA ARG A 179 13.29 2.46 15.46
C ARG A 179 13.37 3.62 14.48
N TYR A 180 12.52 3.65 13.45
CA TYR A 180 12.73 4.51 12.27
C TYR A 180 11.60 5.50 11.97
N HIS A 181 10.40 5.38 12.56
CA HIS A 181 9.29 6.29 12.22
C HIS A 181 9.64 7.76 12.50
N ALA A 182 10.20 8.07 13.68
CA ALA A 182 10.52 9.43 14.07
C ALA A 182 11.62 10.06 13.19
N GLU A 183 12.69 9.32 12.88
CA GLU A 183 13.77 9.81 12.02
C GLU A 183 13.30 10.00 10.57
N ALA A 184 12.54 9.04 10.02
CA ALA A 184 11.97 9.17 8.68
C ALA A 184 11.00 10.36 8.59
N LYS A 185 10.18 10.62 9.63
CA LYS A 185 9.30 11.79 9.74
C LYS A 185 10.10 13.10 9.76
N GLN A 186 11.16 13.17 10.58
CA GLN A 186 12.06 14.34 10.64
C GLN A 186 12.79 14.60 9.30
N ARG A 187 13.15 13.56 8.57
CA ARG A 187 13.84 13.66 7.27
C ARG A 187 12.91 13.87 6.07
N GLY A 188 11.59 13.86 6.27
CA GLY A 188 10.61 13.96 5.19
C GLY A 188 10.54 12.72 4.29
N VAL A 189 10.90 11.54 4.80
CA VAL A 189 10.95 10.29 4.03
C VAL A 189 9.68 9.48 4.28
N LEU A 190 8.86 9.26 3.25
CA LEU A 190 7.83 8.21 3.30
C LEU A 190 8.45 6.81 3.27
N LEU A 191 8.06 6.00 4.24
CA LEU A 191 8.28 4.55 4.27
C LEU A 191 6.91 3.87 4.35
N VAL A 192 6.34 3.50 3.19
CA VAL A 192 5.01 2.90 3.09
C VAL A 192 5.11 1.39 3.30
N GLN A 193 4.58 0.88 4.40
CA GLN A 193 4.55 -0.56 4.68
C GLN A 193 3.23 -1.20 4.22
N ALA A 194 3.28 -2.51 3.95
CA ALA A 194 2.11 -3.33 3.65
C ALA A 194 1.27 -2.86 2.45
N ALA A 195 1.91 -2.35 1.39
CA ALA A 195 1.30 -2.02 0.09
C ALA A 195 0.99 -3.29 -0.74
N ALA A 196 0.40 -4.30 -0.09
CA ALA A 196 0.01 -5.59 -0.66
C ALA A 196 -1.51 -5.72 -0.73
N GLN A 197 -2.02 -6.77 -1.39
CA GLN A 197 -3.47 -7.02 -1.41
C GLN A 197 -4.03 -7.11 0.01
N VAL A 198 -3.40 -7.96 0.83
CA VAL A 198 -3.63 -8.03 2.26
C VAL A 198 -3.10 -6.75 2.89
N CYS A 199 -3.89 -6.10 3.74
CA CYS A 199 -3.68 -4.79 4.34
C CYS A 199 -4.01 -3.59 3.42
N ALA A 200 -3.40 -3.41 2.24
CA ALA A 200 -3.59 -2.14 1.50
C ALA A 200 -5.01 -1.95 0.96
N ILE A 201 -5.66 -3.03 0.52
CA ILE A 201 -7.06 -2.97 0.04
C ILE A 201 -7.99 -2.68 1.22
N ASP A 202 -7.80 -3.41 2.31
CA ASP A 202 -8.52 -3.28 3.57
C ASP A 202 -8.43 -1.83 4.12
N ASP A 203 -7.24 -1.23 4.02
CA ASP A 203 -6.93 0.12 4.47
C ASP A 203 -7.60 1.18 3.57
N LEU A 204 -7.52 1.01 2.24
CA LEU A 204 -8.23 1.85 1.28
C LEU A 204 -9.75 1.75 1.45
N ASN A 205 -10.29 0.56 1.71
CA ASN A 205 -11.72 0.36 1.98
C ASN A 205 -12.18 1.19 3.19
N CYS A 206 -11.39 1.15 4.28
CA CYS A 206 -11.64 1.93 5.49
C CYS A 206 -11.62 3.44 5.21
N TYR A 207 -10.62 3.92 4.47
CA TYR A 207 -10.50 5.32 4.08
C TYR A 207 -11.65 5.80 3.18
N LEU A 208 -12.07 4.98 2.21
CA LEU A 208 -13.19 5.31 1.31
C LEU A 208 -14.53 5.39 2.07
N LEU A 209 -14.71 4.59 3.13
CA LEU A 209 -15.86 4.71 4.03
C LEU A 209 -15.81 6.00 4.86
N ALA A 210 -14.66 6.34 5.44
CA ALA A 210 -14.49 7.59 6.17
C ALA A 210 -14.75 8.82 5.27
N GLN A 211 -14.31 8.79 4.01
CA GLN A 211 -14.64 9.84 3.01
C GLN A 211 -16.14 9.94 2.69
N LYS A 212 -16.90 8.83 2.74
CA LYS A 212 -18.35 8.80 2.44
C LYS A 212 -19.24 9.15 3.64
N LEU A 213 -18.81 8.76 4.83
CA LEU A 213 -19.61 8.83 6.06
C LEU A 213 -19.15 9.95 7.00
N GLY A 214 -17.93 10.47 6.84
CA GLY A 214 -17.25 11.22 7.89
C GLY A 214 -16.61 10.27 8.91
N PRO A 215 -16.36 10.73 10.14
CA PRO A 215 -15.79 9.90 11.20
C PRO A 215 -16.60 8.61 11.41
N LEU A 216 -15.89 7.49 11.50
CA LEU A 216 -16.50 6.17 11.64
C LEU A 216 -16.68 5.81 13.12
N LYS A 217 -17.81 5.16 13.40
CA LYS A 217 -18.22 4.61 14.69
C LYS A 217 -18.09 3.09 14.72
N GLN A 218 -18.20 2.43 13.56
CA GLN A 218 -17.91 1.00 13.39
C GLN A 218 -17.20 0.75 12.05
N PHE A 219 -16.29 -0.22 12.03
CA PHE A 219 -15.76 -0.82 10.80
C PHE A 219 -15.69 -2.34 10.92
N ARG A 220 -16.20 -3.05 9.91
CA ARG A 220 -16.09 -4.50 9.78
C ARG A 220 -15.70 -4.86 8.35
N GLU A 221 -14.89 -5.89 8.17
CA GLU A 221 -14.59 -6.41 6.83
C GLU A 221 -14.74 -7.93 6.76
N TYR A 222 -15.34 -8.39 5.65
CA TYR A 222 -15.40 -9.79 5.23
C TYR A 222 -14.54 -9.96 3.97
N PHE A 223 -13.55 -10.85 4.02
CA PHE A 223 -12.63 -11.12 2.93
C PHE A 223 -12.98 -12.45 2.24
N PHE A 224 -13.06 -12.45 0.91
CA PHE A 224 -13.33 -13.65 0.12
C PHE A 224 -12.30 -13.76 -1.00
N SER A 225 -11.65 -14.90 -1.11
CA SER A 225 -10.70 -15.15 -2.19
C SER A 225 -10.73 -16.60 -2.67
N VAL A 226 -10.37 -16.77 -3.93
CA VAL A 226 -9.96 -18.04 -4.49
C VAL A 226 -8.57 -17.81 -5.05
N GLY A 227 -7.56 -18.46 -4.47
CA GLY A 227 -6.16 -18.12 -4.69
C GLY A 227 -5.21 -19.28 -4.37
N GLY A 228 -3.94 -19.06 -4.69
CA GLY A 228 -2.82 -19.90 -4.26
C GLY A 228 -1.94 -19.18 -3.25
N THR A 229 -0.89 -19.86 -2.80
CA THR A 229 0.16 -19.31 -1.93
C THR A 229 1.52 -19.43 -2.62
N THR A 230 2.54 -18.75 -2.10
CA THR A 230 3.90 -18.76 -2.66
C THR A 230 4.89 -19.25 -1.63
N GLY A 231 6.03 -19.78 -2.08
CA GLY A 231 7.08 -20.22 -1.16
C GLY A 231 7.77 -19.05 -0.45
N GLY A 232 7.62 -17.82 -0.97
CA GLY A 232 8.01 -16.60 -0.27
C GLY A 232 7.16 -16.37 0.97
N THR A 233 5.83 -16.47 0.84
CA THR A 233 4.89 -16.35 1.95
C THR A 233 5.16 -17.40 3.04
N PHE A 234 5.36 -18.67 2.66
CA PHE A 234 5.74 -19.71 3.64
C PHE A 234 7.10 -19.46 4.30
N ALA A 235 8.12 -19.00 3.55
CA ALA A 235 9.42 -18.68 4.12
C ALA A 235 9.34 -17.53 5.14
N THR A 236 8.57 -16.48 4.82
CA THR A 236 8.24 -15.39 5.74
C THR A 236 7.54 -15.91 7.00
N SER A 237 6.42 -16.63 6.86
CA SER A 237 5.68 -17.15 8.01
C SER A 237 6.52 -18.09 8.89
N ALA A 238 7.27 -19.01 8.29
CA ALA A 238 8.13 -19.93 9.03
C ALA A 238 9.30 -19.21 9.73
N ALA A 239 9.84 -18.13 9.16
CA ALA A 239 10.86 -17.30 9.80
C ALA A 239 10.28 -16.55 11.00
N SER A 240 9.16 -15.82 10.82
CA SER A 240 8.50 -15.08 11.91
C SER A 240 8.12 -16.00 13.09
N MET A 241 7.65 -17.22 12.80
CA MET A 241 7.27 -18.19 13.83
C MET A 241 8.48 -18.85 14.52
N LYS A 242 9.57 -19.12 13.79
CA LYS A 242 10.82 -19.65 14.36
C LYS A 242 11.51 -18.65 15.30
N GLU A 243 11.35 -17.36 15.02
CA GLU A 243 11.96 -16.28 15.81
C GLU A 243 11.05 -15.76 16.93
N MET A 244 9.93 -16.43 17.20
CA MET A 244 8.93 -16.01 18.19
C MET A 244 9.45 -16.24 19.63
N THR A 245 9.84 -15.16 20.30
CA THR A 245 10.12 -15.13 21.74
C THR A 245 8.88 -14.73 22.54
N GLU A 246 8.90 -14.87 23.86
CA GLU A 246 7.86 -14.34 24.77
C GLU A 246 7.57 -12.85 24.55
N GLU A 247 8.60 -12.05 24.29
CA GLU A 247 8.46 -10.61 24.00
C GLU A 247 7.77 -10.38 22.65
N LYS A 248 8.25 -11.05 21.60
CA LYS A 248 7.65 -10.99 20.26
C LYS A 248 6.23 -11.52 20.22
N LEU A 249 5.91 -12.51 21.05
CA LEU A 249 4.56 -13.05 21.18
C LEU A 249 3.57 -12.03 21.77
N ARG A 250 4.00 -11.21 22.74
CA ARG A 250 3.18 -10.10 23.27
C ARG A 250 2.89 -9.06 22.19
N VAL A 251 3.91 -8.67 21.41
CA VAL A 251 3.77 -7.75 20.27
C VAL A 251 2.85 -8.33 19.19
N PHE A 252 2.97 -9.63 18.92
CA PHE A 252 2.11 -10.36 17.98
C PHE A 252 0.67 -10.35 18.47
N GLN A 253 0.41 -10.74 19.73
CA GLN A 253 -0.95 -10.86 20.28
C GLN A 253 -1.64 -9.51 20.57
N ASP A 254 -0.88 -8.44 20.75
CA ASP A 254 -1.43 -7.09 20.91
C ASP A 254 -2.06 -6.58 19.59
N PRO A 255 -3.38 -6.29 19.56
CA PRO A 255 -4.04 -5.73 18.39
C PRO A 255 -3.65 -4.26 18.12
N PHE A 256 -3.03 -3.56 19.08
CA PHE A 256 -2.56 -2.17 18.92
C PHE A 256 -1.06 -2.05 18.63
N SER A 257 -0.35 -3.15 18.37
CA SER A 257 1.12 -3.13 18.29
C SER A 257 1.67 -2.25 17.16
N LEU A 258 0.95 -2.04 16.06
CA LEU A 258 1.37 -1.10 15.01
C LEU A 258 0.86 0.33 15.22
N GLY A 259 -0.11 0.52 16.10
CA GLY A 259 -0.80 1.79 16.37
C GLY A 259 -2.18 1.56 16.97
N GLY A 260 -2.68 2.56 17.71
CA GLY A 260 -3.96 2.47 18.39
C GLY A 260 -4.08 3.42 19.58
N PRO A 261 -5.25 3.49 20.23
CA PRO A 261 -5.45 4.28 21.44
C PRO A 261 -4.73 3.68 22.65
N SER A 262 -4.29 4.53 23.58
CA SER A 262 -3.68 4.12 24.86
C SER A 262 -4.72 3.59 25.86
N ARG A 263 -5.41 2.50 25.51
CA ARG A 263 -6.38 1.77 26.35
C ARG A 263 -6.25 0.26 26.18
N ALA A 264 -6.85 -0.50 27.09
CA ALA A 264 -7.02 -1.94 26.90
C ALA A 264 -7.86 -2.24 25.63
N PRO A 265 -7.55 -3.29 24.87
CA PRO A 265 -8.40 -3.75 23.77
C PRO A 265 -9.74 -4.26 24.28
N LYS A 266 -10.79 -4.11 23.45
CA LYS A 266 -12.09 -4.75 23.66
C LYS A 266 -12.07 -6.19 23.12
N PRO A 267 -12.95 -7.10 23.59
CA PRO A 267 -13.00 -8.49 23.12
C PRO A 267 -13.13 -8.65 21.59
N GLU A 268 -13.87 -7.76 20.93
CA GLU A 268 -14.05 -7.76 19.48
C GLU A 268 -12.80 -7.30 18.69
N GLU A 269 -11.87 -6.61 19.35
CA GLU A 269 -10.63 -6.08 18.74
C GLU A 269 -9.50 -7.11 18.68
N HIS A 270 -9.60 -8.20 19.45
CA HIS A 270 -8.69 -9.33 19.35
C HIS A 270 -8.97 -10.18 18.09
N ASP A 271 -7.92 -10.85 17.63
CA ASP A 271 -7.96 -11.84 16.55
C ASP A 271 -9.03 -12.91 16.84
N CYS A 272 -9.67 -13.46 15.80
CA CYS A 272 -10.83 -14.33 15.97
C CYS A 272 -10.46 -15.66 16.65
N LYS A 273 -10.93 -15.86 17.89
CA LYS A 273 -10.74 -17.11 18.67
C LYS A 273 -11.98 -18.00 18.76
N GLU A 274 -13.16 -17.50 18.41
CA GLU A 274 -14.44 -18.15 18.67
C GLU A 274 -15.42 -18.04 17.50
N ALA A 275 -16.17 -19.12 17.26
CA ALA A 275 -17.23 -19.18 16.26
C ALA A 275 -18.51 -18.53 16.82
N LEU A 276 -18.54 -17.21 16.81
CA LEU A 276 -19.67 -16.38 17.23
C LEU A 276 -20.60 -16.10 16.05
N GLN A 277 -21.89 -15.95 16.30
CA GLN A 277 -22.85 -15.47 15.29
C GLN A 277 -22.44 -14.05 14.83
N ASP A 278 -22.70 -13.68 13.57
CA ASP A 278 -22.39 -12.33 13.11
C ASP A 278 -23.44 -11.31 13.64
N PRO A 279 -23.01 -10.17 14.22
CA PRO A 279 -23.93 -9.19 14.79
C PRO A 279 -24.79 -8.43 13.77
N ASN A 280 -24.45 -8.49 12.47
CA ASN A 280 -25.23 -7.88 11.39
C ASN A 280 -26.09 -8.88 10.62
N TYR A 281 -25.75 -10.18 10.67
CA TYR A 281 -26.29 -11.21 9.79
C TYR A 281 -26.59 -12.50 10.57
N SER A 282 -27.85 -12.70 10.95
CA SER A 282 -28.22 -13.75 11.90
C SER A 282 -28.07 -15.18 11.37
N SER A 283 -27.96 -15.41 10.05
CA SER A 283 -27.64 -16.75 9.52
C SER A 283 -26.13 -17.03 9.41
N LEU A 284 -25.28 -16.01 9.57
CA LEU A 284 -23.84 -16.11 9.38
C LEU A 284 -23.08 -16.25 10.71
N TRP A 285 -21.91 -16.87 10.62
CA TRP A 285 -20.99 -17.12 11.73
C TRP A 285 -19.62 -16.54 11.40
N GLN A 286 -19.02 -15.84 12.37
CA GLN A 286 -17.70 -15.25 12.25
C GLN A 286 -16.62 -16.34 12.28
N GLN A 287 -15.61 -16.21 11.41
CA GLN A 287 -14.43 -17.06 11.38
C GLN A 287 -13.16 -16.20 11.16
N PRO A 288 -11.95 -16.74 11.38
CA PRO A 288 -10.70 -16.03 11.08
C PRO A 288 -10.62 -15.66 9.60
N ALA A 289 -10.26 -14.41 9.33
CA ALA A 289 -9.84 -13.96 8.00
C ALA A 289 -8.32 -14.07 7.86
N TYR A 290 -7.81 -14.39 6.67
CA TYR A 290 -6.35 -14.52 6.43
C TYR A 290 -5.60 -13.19 6.68
N ASN A 291 -6.20 -12.07 6.28
CA ASN A 291 -5.70 -10.72 6.55
C ASN A 291 -5.99 -10.22 7.97
N GLY A 292 -6.84 -10.90 8.75
CA GLY A 292 -7.45 -10.34 9.96
C GLY A 292 -6.44 -9.84 11.00
N HIS A 293 -5.35 -10.58 11.20
CA HIS A 293 -4.29 -10.23 12.12
C HIS A 293 -3.52 -8.96 11.69
N THR A 294 -2.83 -9.00 10.54
CA THR A 294 -1.97 -7.88 10.13
C THR A 294 -2.79 -6.69 9.63
N GLY A 295 -3.83 -6.93 8.84
CA GLY A 295 -4.74 -5.87 8.34
C GLY A 295 -5.38 -5.11 9.49
N GLY A 296 -5.87 -5.82 10.52
CA GLY A 296 -6.45 -5.19 11.70
C GLY A 296 -5.49 -4.24 12.43
N ARG A 297 -4.19 -4.55 12.43
CA ARG A 297 -3.14 -3.69 13.04
C ARG A 297 -2.75 -2.53 12.11
N ILE A 298 -2.71 -2.75 10.79
CA ILE A 298 -2.48 -1.69 9.80
C ILE A 298 -3.60 -0.64 9.83
N LEU A 299 -4.88 -1.03 9.83
CA LEU A 299 -5.99 -0.07 9.89
C LEU A 299 -5.98 0.79 11.16
N ARG A 300 -5.58 0.22 12.30
CA ARG A 300 -5.41 0.96 13.56
C ARG A 300 -4.24 1.96 13.47
N ARG A 301 -3.16 1.60 12.77
CA ARG A 301 -2.07 2.51 12.45
C ARG A 301 -2.49 3.63 11.51
N SER A 302 -3.26 3.34 10.45
CA SER A 302 -3.85 4.37 9.58
C SER A 302 -4.70 5.35 10.37
N ARG A 303 -5.61 4.83 11.20
CA ARG A 303 -6.43 5.65 12.10
C ARG A 303 -5.57 6.55 12.98
N GLN A 304 -4.53 6.02 13.63
CA GLN A 304 -3.60 6.85 14.43
C GLN A 304 -2.97 7.97 13.58
N LEU A 305 -2.47 7.66 12.38
CA LEU A 305 -1.82 8.62 11.51
C LEU A 305 -2.79 9.73 11.03
N PHE A 306 -4.03 9.37 10.68
CA PHE A 306 -5.08 10.33 10.33
C PHE A 306 -5.46 11.22 11.52
N GLU A 307 -5.63 10.65 12.72
CA GLU A 307 -5.95 11.41 13.93
C GLU A 307 -4.79 12.30 14.41
N GLU A 308 -3.53 11.89 14.22
CA GLU A 308 -2.35 12.74 14.46
C GLU A 308 -2.26 13.92 13.48
N ALA A 309 -2.67 13.72 12.22
CA ALA A 309 -2.58 14.73 11.17
C ALA A 309 -3.81 15.66 11.12
N SER A 310 -4.99 15.15 11.47
CA SER A 310 -6.28 15.85 11.46
C SER A 310 -7.22 15.19 12.50
N PRO A 311 -7.16 15.63 13.77
CA PRO A 311 -7.97 15.07 14.85
C PRO A 311 -9.47 15.07 14.53
N GLY A 312 -10.16 13.97 14.85
CA GLY A 312 -11.59 13.77 14.61
C GLY A 312 -11.97 13.61 13.14
N SER A 313 -11.05 13.24 12.24
CA SER A 313 -11.34 13.01 10.81
C SER A 313 -11.63 11.55 10.46
N TYR A 314 -11.19 10.61 11.29
CA TYR A 314 -11.31 9.16 11.04
C TYR A 314 -12.26 8.50 12.05
N GLY A 315 -12.30 8.98 13.29
CA GLY A 315 -13.23 8.54 14.34
C GLY A 315 -12.67 7.48 15.31
N ASP A 316 -13.40 7.20 16.40
CA ASP A 316 -13.05 6.15 17.38
C ASP A 316 -13.92 4.89 17.27
N PHE A 317 -13.53 4.01 16.35
CA PHE A 317 -14.19 2.74 16.09
C PHE A 317 -13.29 1.52 16.37
N PRO A 318 -13.87 0.37 16.76
CA PRO A 318 -13.17 -0.91 16.75
C PRO A 318 -12.99 -1.40 15.31
N VAL A 319 -11.80 -1.90 14.99
CA VAL A 319 -11.50 -2.53 13.68
C VAL A 319 -11.70 -4.04 13.80
N VAL A 320 -12.65 -4.59 13.04
CA VAL A 320 -12.97 -6.03 13.06
C VAL A 320 -12.89 -6.64 11.64
N ILE A 321 -11.80 -7.34 11.34
CA ILE A 321 -11.63 -8.06 10.06
C ILE A 321 -11.82 -9.56 10.32
N ARG A 322 -12.95 -10.11 9.88
CA ARG A 322 -13.38 -11.50 10.14
C ARG A 322 -14.26 -11.99 9.00
N ASP A 323 -13.96 -13.17 8.49
CA ASP A 323 -14.74 -13.77 7.41
C ASP A 323 -16.06 -14.33 7.94
N ALA A 324 -16.99 -14.61 7.02
CA ALA A 324 -18.27 -15.20 7.33
C ALA A 324 -18.37 -16.65 6.82
N ALA A 325 -19.01 -17.50 7.63
CA ALA A 325 -19.38 -18.87 7.31
C ALA A 325 -20.90 -19.05 7.42
N THR A 326 -21.48 -19.92 6.59
CA THR A 326 -22.92 -20.21 6.59
C THR A 326 -23.39 -21.17 7.69
N SER A 327 -22.49 -21.60 8.58
CA SER A 327 -22.84 -22.41 9.76
C SER A 327 -21.75 -22.35 10.83
N LYS A 328 -22.13 -22.52 12.10
CA LYS A 328 -21.19 -22.61 13.23
C LYS A 328 -20.11 -23.67 13.01
N ARG A 329 -20.50 -24.84 12.50
CA ARG A 329 -19.58 -25.96 12.22
C ARG A 329 -18.49 -25.58 11.22
N ALA A 330 -18.82 -24.80 10.18
CA ALA A 330 -17.84 -24.34 9.21
C ALA A 330 -16.87 -23.32 9.84
N ALA A 331 -17.37 -22.37 10.64
CA ALA A 331 -16.52 -21.45 11.40
C ALA A 331 -15.60 -22.17 12.41
N GLU A 332 -16.11 -23.17 13.13
CA GLU A 332 -15.33 -24.04 14.04
C GLU A 332 -14.27 -24.87 13.30
N GLN A 333 -14.47 -25.20 12.02
CA GLN A 333 -13.46 -25.85 11.18
C GLN A 333 -12.37 -24.86 10.73
N ALA A 334 -12.74 -23.64 10.33
CA ALA A 334 -11.80 -22.59 9.98
C ALA A 334 -10.92 -22.17 11.18
N LEU A 335 -11.50 -22.04 12.38
CA LEU A 335 -10.75 -21.79 13.61
C LEU A 335 -9.70 -22.85 13.94
N LYS A 336 -9.98 -24.13 13.63
CA LYS A 336 -9.01 -25.22 13.81
C LYS A 336 -7.91 -25.20 12.75
N ALA A 337 -8.21 -24.75 11.53
CA ALA A 337 -7.24 -24.61 10.45
C ALA A 337 -6.33 -23.37 10.63
N MET A 338 -6.83 -22.33 11.31
CA MET A 338 -6.14 -21.07 11.57
C MET A 338 -6.11 -20.76 13.07
N ALA A 339 -5.69 -21.74 13.87
CA ALA A 339 -5.61 -21.59 15.32
C ALA A 339 -4.62 -20.46 15.70
N PRO A 340 -4.96 -19.63 16.71
CA PRO A 340 -4.06 -18.58 17.17
C PRO A 340 -2.78 -19.18 17.79
N ILE A 341 -1.67 -18.44 17.67
CA ILE A 341 -0.41 -18.79 18.33
C ILE A 341 -0.44 -18.24 19.75
N GLU A 342 -0.42 -19.14 20.73
CA GLU A 342 -0.57 -18.81 22.16
C GLU A 342 0.72 -19.05 22.99
N SER A 343 1.74 -19.71 22.42
CA SER A 343 3.07 -19.83 23.05
C SER A 343 4.22 -19.89 22.02
N PRO A 344 5.48 -19.62 22.44
CA PRO A 344 6.66 -19.80 21.60
C PRO A 344 6.83 -21.24 21.08
N GLU A 345 6.48 -22.25 21.88
CA GLU A 345 6.54 -23.66 21.47
C GLU A 345 5.55 -23.97 20.35
N GLN A 346 4.34 -23.41 20.42
CA GLN A 346 3.34 -23.54 19.35
C GLN A 346 3.84 -22.89 18.04
N ALA A 347 4.47 -21.71 18.15
CA ALA A 347 5.10 -21.04 17.01
C ALA A 347 6.22 -21.90 16.40
N GLN A 348 7.10 -22.45 17.23
CA GLN A 348 8.20 -23.31 16.80
C GLN A 348 7.72 -24.62 16.14
N VAL A 349 6.63 -25.21 16.62
CA VAL A 349 5.97 -26.36 15.96
C VAL A 349 5.36 -25.94 14.62
N ALA A 350 4.65 -24.81 14.55
CA ALA A 350 4.08 -24.31 13.31
C ALA A 350 5.17 -24.03 12.24
N ALA A 351 6.30 -23.44 12.64
CA ALA A 351 7.45 -23.22 11.77
C ALA A 351 8.03 -24.53 11.21
N GLN A 352 8.17 -25.56 12.05
CA GLN A 352 8.63 -26.89 11.64
C GLN A 352 7.65 -27.56 10.67
N MET A 353 6.33 -27.48 10.94
CA MET A 353 5.30 -28.01 10.05
C MET A 353 5.34 -27.35 8.66
N MET A 354 5.44 -26.02 8.59
CA MET A 354 5.56 -25.30 7.31
C MET A 354 6.82 -25.72 6.54
N GLN A 355 7.97 -25.85 7.22
CA GLN A 355 9.21 -26.30 6.61
C GLN A 355 9.12 -27.75 6.11
N GLN A 356 8.46 -28.63 6.87
CA GLN A 356 8.22 -30.01 6.48
C GLN A 356 7.30 -30.13 5.25
N GLN A 357 6.23 -29.33 5.18
CA GLN A 357 5.33 -29.31 4.02
C GLN A 357 6.04 -28.88 2.72
N VAL A 358 6.93 -27.88 2.80
CA VAL A 358 7.79 -27.48 1.67
C VAL A 358 8.78 -28.58 1.30
N ALA A 359 9.42 -29.22 2.30
CA ALA A 359 10.36 -30.33 2.06
C ALA A 359 9.67 -31.57 1.43
N GLN A 360 8.40 -31.81 1.76
CA GLN A 360 7.57 -32.88 1.20
C GLN A 360 6.92 -32.52 -0.16
N GLY A 361 7.15 -31.32 -0.69
CA GLY A 361 6.58 -30.87 -1.97
C GLY A 361 5.07 -30.58 -1.93
N GLN A 362 4.46 -30.55 -0.74
CA GLN A 362 3.06 -30.18 -0.54
C GLN A 362 2.86 -28.67 -0.70
N MET A 363 3.92 -27.88 -0.51
CA MET A 363 3.93 -26.42 -0.60
C MET A 363 5.12 -25.93 -1.45
N PRO A 364 4.99 -24.76 -2.13
CA PRO A 364 5.99 -24.23 -3.05
C PRO A 364 7.29 -23.82 -2.34
N LYS A 365 8.41 -23.94 -3.03
CA LYS A 365 9.73 -23.47 -2.56
C LYS A 365 9.90 -21.95 -2.73
N PRO A 366 10.84 -21.31 -2.02
CA PRO A 366 11.09 -19.87 -2.17
C PRO A 366 11.34 -19.45 -3.63
N GLY A 367 10.43 -18.62 -4.17
CA GLY A 367 10.44 -18.17 -5.56
C GLY A 367 9.48 -18.89 -6.51
N GLU A 368 8.85 -19.99 -6.05
CA GLU A 368 7.75 -20.70 -6.69
C GLU A 368 6.38 -20.19 -6.19
N GLY A 369 5.33 -20.48 -6.96
CA GLY A 369 3.94 -20.07 -6.71
C GLY A 369 3.03 -20.45 -7.88
N PRO A 370 1.74 -20.07 -7.86
CA PRO A 370 0.79 -20.45 -8.89
C PRO A 370 1.19 -19.91 -10.29
N PRO A 371 1.17 -20.76 -11.34
CA PRO A 371 1.51 -20.32 -12.69
C PRO A 371 0.42 -19.41 -13.30
N PRO A 372 0.73 -18.61 -14.35
CA PRO A 372 -0.16 -17.57 -14.86
C PRO A 372 -1.57 -18.05 -15.24
N GLU A 373 -1.69 -19.22 -15.87
CA GLU A 373 -2.96 -19.81 -16.27
C GLU A 373 -3.82 -20.24 -15.07
N THR A 374 -3.19 -20.62 -13.95
CA THR A 374 -3.88 -20.91 -12.69
C THR A 374 -4.28 -19.61 -11.99
N ARG A 375 -3.40 -18.59 -11.99
CA ARG A 375 -3.71 -17.24 -11.45
C ARG A 375 -4.87 -16.56 -12.17
N ALA A 376 -5.03 -16.76 -13.48
CA ALA A 376 -6.18 -16.23 -14.23
C ALA A 376 -7.55 -16.75 -13.71
N LEU A 377 -7.59 -17.93 -13.08
CA LEU A 377 -8.81 -18.48 -12.48
C LEU A 377 -9.13 -17.84 -11.11
N PHE A 378 -8.16 -17.17 -10.50
CA PHE A 378 -8.17 -16.68 -9.12
C PHE A 378 -8.52 -15.20 -9.00
N TYR A 379 -9.04 -14.81 -7.84
CA TYR A 379 -9.56 -13.47 -7.60
C TYR A 379 -9.69 -13.15 -6.10
N SER A 380 -9.87 -11.86 -5.80
CA SER A 380 -10.17 -11.31 -4.48
C SER A 380 -11.47 -10.50 -4.54
N GLU A 381 -12.28 -10.59 -3.48
CA GLU A 381 -13.56 -9.91 -3.31
C GLU A 381 -13.74 -9.57 -1.82
N VAL A 382 -14.13 -8.34 -1.52
CA VAL A 382 -14.18 -7.83 -0.15
C VAL A 382 -15.43 -6.99 0.07
N PHE A 383 -16.05 -7.18 1.23
CA PHE A 383 -17.15 -6.36 1.72
C PHE A 383 -16.73 -5.68 3.02
N ALA A 384 -16.28 -4.43 2.91
CA ALA A 384 -15.98 -3.59 4.07
C ALA A 384 -17.20 -2.73 4.41
N LEU A 385 -17.65 -2.75 5.65
CA LEU A 385 -18.87 -2.15 6.15
C LEU A 385 -18.54 -1.09 7.21
N GLY A 386 -19.10 0.11 7.08
CA GLY A 386 -18.93 1.22 8.02
C GLY A 386 -20.26 1.78 8.54
N GLU A 387 -20.28 2.16 9.81
CA GLU A 387 -21.27 3.06 10.41
C GLU A 387 -20.58 4.40 10.70
N GLY A 388 -21.13 5.51 10.22
CA GLY A 388 -20.68 6.86 10.59
C GLY A 388 -21.15 7.25 11.99
N GLU A 389 -20.52 8.26 12.60
CA GLU A 389 -21.00 8.82 13.87
C GLU A 389 -22.43 9.42 13.78
N ASP A 390 -22.86 9.79 12.57
CA ASP A 390 -24.24 10.20 12.27
C ASP A 390 -25.25 9.05 12.11
N GLY A 391 -24.81 7.80 12.27
CA GLY A 391 -25.63 6.59 12.17
C GLY A 391 -25.93 6.13 10.75
N ARG A 392 -25.43 6.80 9.70
CA ARG A 392 -25.53 6.29 8.32
C ARG A 392 -24.62 5.07 8.14
N TRP A 393 -25.07 4.13 7.32
CA TRP A 393 -24.29 2.97 6.90
C TRP A 393 -23.87 3.09 5.44
N ALA A 394 -22.67 2.61 5.13
CA ALA A 394 -22.21 2.38 3.77
C ALA A 394 -21.27 1.17 3.75
N HIS A 395 -21.05 0.59 2.58
CA HIS A 395 -20.04 -0.45 2.38
C HIS A 395 -19.22 -0.21 1.12
N VAL A 396 -17.97 -0.68 1.13
CA VAL A 396 -17.18 -0.85 -0.09
C VAL A 396 -17.30 -2.30 -0.52
N HIS A 397 -17.84 -2.51 -1.72
CA HIS A 397 -17.69 -3.76 -2.45
C HIS A 397 -16.46 -3.65 -3.33
N TYR A 398 -15.36 -4.25 -2.86
CA TYR A 398 -14.15 -4.38 -3.66
C TYR A 398 -14.15 -5.70 -4.43
N THR A 399 -13.68 -5.66 -5.67
CA THR A 399 -13.38 -6.85 -6.47
C THR A 399 -12.07 -6.64 -7.23
N GLY A 400 -11.28 -7.69 -7.42
CA GLY A 400 -9.99 -7.61 -8.12
C GLY A 400 -9.44 -8.94 -8.61
N PRO A 401 -8.24 -8.91 -9.26
CA PRO A 401 -7.49 -10.12 -9.57
C PRO A 401 -7.00 -10.85 -8.31
N GLU A 402 -6.19 -11.88 -8.49
CA GLU A 402 -5.64 -12.66 -7.38
C GLU A 402 -4.62 -11.87 -6.55
N ALA A 403 -4.34 -12.33 -5.33
CA ALA A 403 -3.64 -11.57 -4.31
C ALA A 403 -2.24 -11.08 -4.73
N TYR A 404 -1.47 -11.84 -5.51
CA TYR A 404 -0.11 -11.44 -5.90
C TYR A 404 -0.09 -10.45 -7.07
N GLU A 405 -1.03 -10.55 -8.02
CA GLU A 405 -1.29 -9.50 -9.03
C GLU A 405 -1.70 -8.19 -8.37
N VAL A 406 -2.68 -8.22 -7.46
CA VAL A 406 -3.12 -7.02 -6.70
C VAL A 406 -1.96 -6.43 -5.91
N THR A 407 -1.14 -7.28 -5.26
CA THR A 407 0.06 -6.85 -4.51
C THR A 407 1.09 -6.17 -5.41
N ALA A 408 1.34 -6.71 -6.60
CA ALA A 408 2.25 -6.10 -7.57
C ALA A 408 1.70 -4.76 -8.09
N MET A 409 0.39 -4.68 -8.36
CA MET A 409 -0.27 -3.44 -8.79
C MET A 409 -0.25 -2.36 -7.71
N ALA A 410 -0.56 -2.71 -6.46
CA ALA A 410 -0.54 -1.80 -5.32
C ALA A 410 0.85 -1.18 -5.11
N ALA A 411 1.88 -2.01 -4.90
CA ALA A 411 3.23 -1.52 -4.63
C ALA A 411 3.84 -0.70 -5.78
N VAL A 412 3.69 -1.15 -7.03
CA VAL A 412 4.21 -0.43 -8.21
C VAL A 412 3.46 0.88 -8.42
N THR A 413 2.13 0.89 -8.32
CA THR A 413 1.34 2.11 -8.47
C THR A 413 1.66 3.11 -7.36
N GLY A 414 1.87 2.63 -6.13
CA GLY A 414 2.26 3.44 -4.98
C GLY A 414 3.60 4.13 -5.21
N ALA A 415 4.61 3.39 -5.67
CA ALA A 415 5.92 3.96 -6.02
C ALA A 415 5.82 5.00 -7.14
N LEU A 416 5.04 4.75 -8.19
CA LEU A 416 4.82 5.72 -9.27
C LEU A 416 4.09 6.99 -8.80
N VAL A 417 3.14 6.85 -7.88
CA VAL A 417 2.46 7.99 -7.24
C VAL A 417 3.43 8.79 -6.36
N ILE A 418 4.36 8.14 -5.64
CA ILE A 418 5.42 8.85 -4.90
C ILE A 418 6.30 9.67 -5.84
N VAL A 419 6.74 9.11 -6.97
CA VAL A 419 7.58 9.82 -7.95
C VAL A 419 6.86 11.03 -8.55
N GLU A 420 5.55 10.92 -8.82
CA GLU A 420 4.83 11.86 -9.67
C GLU A 420 3.96 12.89 -8.91
N GLU A 421 3.57 12.61 -7.67
CA GLU A 421 2.55 13.37 -6.93
C GLU A 421 3.05 13.88 -5.57
N GLN A 422 4.36 14.17 -5.46
CA GLN A 422 5.02 14.69 -4.26
C GLN A 422 4.30 15.91 -3.63
N GLU A 423 3.70 16.79 -4.43
CA GLU A 423 2.94 17.96 -3.95
C GLU A 423 1.63 17.57 -3.24
N ALA A 424 0.99 16.48 -3.66
CA ALA A 424 -0.22 15.94 -3.00
C ALA A 424 0.15 15.13 -1.75
N ILE A 425 1.25 14.37 -1.82
CA ILE A 425 1.74 13.53 -0.71
C ILE A 425 2.32 14.38 0.43
N GLN A 426 3.07 15.44 0.11
CA GLN A 426 3.76 16.33 1.05
C GLN A 426 4.68 15.57 2.04
N PRO A 427 5.72 14.85 1.57
CA PRO A 427 6.58 14.02 2.43
C PRO A 427 7.19 14.75 3.62
N ALA A 428 7.55 16.03 3.46
CA ALA A 428 8.08 16.87 4.53
C ALA A 428 7.12 17.06 5.73
N LYS A 429 5.81 16.84 5.55
CA LYS A 429 4.79 16.88 6.61
C LYS A 429 4.30 15.48 7.02
N ARG A 430 4.32 14.52 6.09
CA ARG A 430 3.63 13.23 6.19
C ARG A 430 4.57 12.00 6.13
N GLY A 431 5.88 12.22 6.17
CA GLY A 431 6.89 11.18 6.25
C GLY A 431 6.89 10.41 7.57
N GLY A 432 7.73 9.38 7.63
CA GLY A 432 7.72 8.36 8.66
C GLY A 432 7.35 6.99 8.09
N ILE A 433 7.29 5.98 8.96
CA ILE A 433 6.62 4.72 8.65
C ILE A 433 5.11 4.93 8.69
N VAL A 434 4.47 4.71 7.54
CA VAL A 434 3.07 5.02 7.22
C VAL A 434 2.42 3.88 6.45
N THR A 435 1.09 3.91 6.38
CA THR A 435 0.24 2.93 5.69
C THR A 435 -0.16 3.41 4.29
N PRO A 436 -0.66 2.54 3.39
CA PRO A 436 -1.03 2.92 2.03
C PRO A 436 -2.15 3.96 1.96
N ALA A 437 -3.24 3.80 2.72
CA ALA A 437 -4.35 4.76 2.69
C ALA A 437 -3.95 6.10 3.33
N PHE A 438 -3.11 6.09 4.37
CA PHE A 438 -2.53 7.33 4.85
C PHE A 438 -1.64 7.94 3.77
N ALA A 439 -0.59 7.27 3.30
CA ALA A 439 0.37 7.79 2.32
C ALA A 439 -0.29 8.40 1.07
N PHE A 440 -1.30 7.72 0.53
CA PHE A 440 -1.89 8.03 -0.78
C PHE A 440 -3.23 8.79 -0.73
N HIS A 441 -3.71 9.21 0.44
CA HIS A 441 -4.89 10.09 0.49
C HIS A 441 -4.65 11.39 -0.30
N GLY A 442 -5.67 11.83 -1.04
CA GLY A 442 -5.59 13.02 -1.91
C GLY A 442 -4.78 12.84 -3.21
N THR A 443 -4.24 11.66 -3.49
CA THR A 443 -3.52 11.33 -4.74
C THR A 443 -4.43 10.60 -5.73
N SER A 444 -3.93 10.33 -6.95
CA SER A 444 -4.63 9.51 -7.95
C SER A 444 -4.47 7.98 -7.78
N TYR A 445 -3.90 7.52 -6.65
CA TYR A 445 -3.57 6.10 -6.41
C TYR A 445 -4.74 5.15 -6.66
N VAL A 446 -5.91 5.37 -6.05
CA VAL A 446 -7.09 4.50 -6.22
C VAL A 446 -7.54 4.45 -7.68
N GLN A 447 -7.61 5.61 -8.35
CA GLN A 447 -8.00 5.73 -9.74
C GLN A 447 -7.02 4.99 -10.67
N ARG A 448 -5.72 5.01 -10.37
CA ARG A 448 -4.70 4.25 -11.12
C ARG A 448 -4.85 2.74 -10.93
N LEU A 449 -5.18 2.27 -9.73
CA LEU A 449 -5.45 0.85 -9.45
C LEU A 449 -6.68 0.34 -10.23
N GLU A 450 -7.73 1.16 -10.38
CA GLU A 450 -8.92 0.81 -11.16
C GLU A 450 -8.73 0.97 -12.68
N ALA A 451 -7.83 1.85 -13.12
CA ALA A 451 -7.65 2.18 -14.54
C ALA A 451 -7.22 0.97 -15.39
N ASN A 452 -6.35 0.10 -14.87
CA ASN A 452 -5.71 -0.97 -15.64
C ASN A 452 -5.87 -2.34 -14.94
N ALA A 453 -5.79 -3.41 -15.73
CA ALA A 453 -5.59 -4.75 -15.20
C ALA A 453 -4.07 -5.03 -15.04
N PHE A 454 -3.72 -6.12 -14.36
CA PHE A 454 -2.34 -6.54 -14.14
C PHE A 454 -1.55 -6.58 -15.47
N ALA A 455 -0.31 -6.06 -15.43
CA ALA A 455 0.59 -5.94 -16.58
C ALA A 455 -0.03 -5.35 -17.86
N ALA A 456 -1.08 -4.51 -17.74
CA ALA A 456 -1.87 -3.97 -18.85
C ALA A 456 -2.42 -5.05 -19.82
N LYS A 457 -2.59 -6.29 -19.33
CA LYS A 457 -3.16 -7.42 -20.08
C LYS A 457 -4.69 -7.38 -20.04
N ALA A 458 -5.34 -8.19 -20.88
CA ALA A 458 -6.75 -8.49 -20.70
C ALA A 458 -6.92 -9.34 -19.43
N GLY A 459 -7.75 -8.89 -18.47
CA GLY A 459 -7.91 -9.55 -17.18
C GLY A 459 -8.87 -8.81 -16.25
N ARG A 460 -8.98 -9.28 -15.00
CA ARG A 460 -9.73 -8.59 -13.95
C ARG A 460 -9.03 -7.27 -13.60
N LYS A 461 -9.78 -6.18 -13.50
CA LYS A 461 -9.32 -4.93 -12.88
C LYS A 461 -9.71 -4.91 -11.41
N MET A 462 -9.06 -4.06 -10.62
CA MET A 462 -9.61 -3.66 -9.33
C MET A 462 -10.82 -2.74 -9.52
N SER A 463 -11.73 -2.77 -8.56
CA SER A 463 -12.91 -1.90 -8.49
C SER A 463 -13.26 -1.70 -7.02
N PHE A 464 -13.44 -0.46 -6.58
CA PHE A 464 -13.79 -0.08 -5.21
C PHE A 464 -15.16 0.62 -5.18
N LYS A 465 -16.25 -0.14 -5.12
CA LYS A 465 -17.60 0.43 -5.19
C LYS A 465 -18.11 0.82 -3.81
N VAL A 466 -18.14 2.12 -3.52
CA VAL A 466 -18.82 2.66 -2.34
C VAL A 466 -20.33 2.64 -2.57
N VAL A 467 -21.08 1.95 -1.71
CA VAL A 467 -22.53 1.73 -1.81
C VAL A 467 -23.19 2.12 -0.48
N GLU A 468 -24.35 2.77 -0.53
CA GLU A 468 -25.10 3.16 0.67
C GLU A 468 -25.81 1.95 1.31
N GLY A 469 -25.89 1.95 2.65
CA GLY A 469 -26.42 0.83 3.43
C GLY A 469 -25.41 -0.31 3.64
N LYS A 470 -25.87 -1.36 4.31
CA LYS A 470 -25.10 -2.61 4.52
C LYS A 470 -25.18 -3.49 3.26
N PRO A 471 -24.20 -4.37 2.96
CA PRO A 471 -24.38 -5.39 1.93
C PRO A 471 -25.50 -6.34 2.35
N THR A 472 -26.21 -6.95 1.40
CA THR A 472 -27.25 -7.92 1.73
C THR A 472 -26.62 -9.22 2.22
N GLU A 473 -27.32 -9.93 3.11
CA GLU A 473 -26.85 -11.23 3.61
C GLU A 473 -26.62 -12.23 2.47
N ASP A 474 -27.47 -12.19 1.44
CA ASP A 474 -27.36 -13.05 0.27
C ASP A 474 -26.15 -12.68 -0.60
N SER A 475 -25.74 -11.40 -0.68
CA SER A 475 -24.49 -11.01 -1.35
C SER A 475 -23.27 -11.64 -0.68
N LEU A 476 -23.28 -11.75 0.66
CA LEU A 476 -22.22 -12.42 1.41
C LEU A 476 -22.28 -13.95 1.23
N LYS A 477 -23.46 -14.58 1.27
CA LYS A 477 -23.62 -16.02 0.98
C LYS A 477 -23.18 -16.39 -0.44
N ASP A 478 -23.51 -15.55 -1.41
CA ASP A 478 -23.04 -15.70 -2.78
C ASP A 478 -21.51 -15.63 -2.81
N ALA A 479 -20.87 -14.62 -2.20
CA ALA A 479 -19.42 -14.51 -2.16
C ALA A 479 -18.73 -15.71 -1.47
N ILE A 480 -19.30 -16.22 -0.37
CA ILE A 480 -18.80 -17.44 0.33
C ILE A 480 -18.79 -18.66 -0.60
N THR A 481 -19.83 -18.82 -1.44
CA THR A 481 -20.06 -20.03 -2.24
C THR A 481 -19.60 -19.92 -3.69
N ARG A 482 -19.35 -18.70 -4.18
CA ARG A 482 -18.86 -18.39 -5.54
C ARG A 482 -17.46 -18.96 -5.73
N LYS A 483 -17.37 -20.16 -6.28
CA LYS A 483 -16.10 -20.76 -6.74
C LYS A 483 -16.35 -21.50 -8.06
N THR A 484 -15.56 -21.22 -9.09
CA THR A 484 -15.67 -21.96 -10.35
C THR A 484 -15.07 -23.36 -10.17
N LYS A 485 -15.62 -24.37 -10.86
CA LYS A 485 -15.07 -25.73 -10.82
C LYS A 485 -13.58 -25.77 -11.21
N SER A 486 -13.18 -24.93 -12.17
CA SER A 486 -11.78 -24.80 -12.59
C SER A 486 -10.88 -24.19 -11.51
N ALA A 487 -11.32 -23.17 -10.78
CA ALA A 487 -10.53 -22.58 -9.70
C ALA A 487 -10.40 -23.54 -8.51
N VAL A 488 -11.47 -24.28 -8.16
CA VAL A 488 -11.41 -25.35 -7.14
C VAL A 488 -10.44 -26.46 -7.56
N GLN A 489 -10.48 -26.88 -8.82
CA GLN A 489 -9.54 -27.88 -9.36
C GLN A 489 -8.08 -27.38 -9.30
N GLY A 490 -7.83 -26.11 -9.68
CA GLY A 490 -6.51 -25.49 -9.58
C GLY A 490 -5.98 -25.46 -8.14
N GLN A 491 -6.84 -25.16 -7.14
CA GLN A 491 -6.47 -25.26 -5.73
C GLN A 491 -6.14 -26.70 -5.30
N ALA A 492 -6.88 -27.69 -5.79
CA ALA A 492 -6.62 -29.11 -5.50
C ALA A 492 -5.30 -29.59 -6.13
N ASP A 493 -5.02 -29.23 -7.39
CA ASP A 493 -3.79 -29.64 -8.08
C ASP A 493 -2.53 -28.96 -7.53
N MET A 494 -2.62 -27.69 -7.10
CA MET A 494 -1.58 -27.05 -6.29
C MET A 494 -1.33 -27.83 -4.99
N SER A 495 -2.38 -28.08 -4.19
CA SER A 495 -2.28 -28.80 -2.91
C SER A 495 -1.73 -30.23 -3.06
N ALA A 496 -1.87 -30.83 -4.24
CA ALA A 496 -1.31 -32.13 -4.60
C ALA A 496 0.13 -32.07 -5.13
N GLY A 497 0.81 -30.92 -5.06
CA GLY A 497 2.21 -30.75 -5.48
C GLY A 497 2.43 -30.56 -6.98
N LYS A 498 1.38 -30.45 -7.80
CA LYS A 498 1.48 -30.56 -9.27
C LYS A 498 1.76 -29.23 -10.00
N LEU A 499 1.51 -28.09 -9.36
CA LEU A 499 1.43 -26.77 -10.02
C LEU A 499 2.26 -25.68 -9.29
N TRP A 500 3.55 -25.94 -9.08
CA TRP A 500 4.48 -24.97 -8.45
C TRP A 500 5.57 -24.43 -9.39
N ALA A 501 5.79 -25.08 -10.53
CA ALA A 501 6.84 -24.69 -11.48
C ALA A 501 6.41 -23.50 -12.34
N TRP A 502 6.89 -22.30 -11.99
CA TRP A 502 7.06 -21.23 -12.97
C TRP A 502 8.46 -21.43 -13.59
N ALA A 503 8.48 -21.97 -14.81
CA ALA A 503 9.70 -22.30 -15.56
C ALA A 503 10.53 -21.06 -15.95
#